data_AF-A0A3P7NMS2-F1
#
_entry.id   AF-A0A3P7NMS2-F1
#
_cell.length_a   1.000
_cell.length_b   1.000
_cell.length_c   1.000
_cell.angle_alpha   90.00
_cell.angle_beta   90.00
_cell.angle_gamma   90.00
#
_symmetry.space_group_name_H-M   'P 1'
#
loop_
_entity.id
_entity.type
_entity.pdbx_description
1 polymer ?
#
loop_
_entity_poly.entity_id
_entity_poly.type
_entity_poly.pdbx_seq_one_letter_code
_entity_poly.pdbx_strand_id
1 'polypeptide(L)'
;MIFLDFHNPAVESLLLSRFNAAKQGLKHEKMDYTVADFDRVIYRLHTVEGDKSKLMVSLLVNFFDELREYDVEGLLRREYGEYLCSEPQP
;
A
#
# COMPACT_ATOMS: atom_id res chain seq x y z
N MET A 1 -0.92 18.67 -17.58
CA MET A 1 -0.22 17.40 -17.78
C MET A 1 -0.81 16.72 -19.01
N ILE A 2 0.01 16.31 -19.97
CA ILE A 2 -0.44 15.57 -21.15
C ILE A 2 -0.39 14.05 -20.86
N PHE A 3 0.59 13.61 -20.09
CA PHE A 3 0.72 12.23 -19.62
C PHE A 3 0.22 12.10 -18.19
N LEU A 4 -0.36 10.94 -17.88
CA LEU A 4 -0.71 10.55 -16.51
C LEU A 4 0.55 10.07 -15.79
N ASP A 5 0.61 10.35 -14.49
CA ASP A 5 1.66 9.81 -13.64
C ASP A 5 1.38 8.33 -13.34
N PHE A 6 2.44 7.53 -13.28
CA PHE A 6 2.36 6.09 -13.02
C PHE A 6 2.23 5.73 -11.53
N HIS A 7 2.58 6.66 -10.65
CA HIS A 7 2.54 6.47 -9.21
C HIS A 7 1.32 7.20 -8.63
N ASN A 8 0.80 6.69 -7.52
CA ASN A 8 -0.26 7.39 -6.79
C ASN A 8 0.37 8.43 -5.84
N PRO A 9 0.27 9.74 -6.14
CA PRO A 9 0.92 10.77 -5.35
C PRO A 9 0.36 10.87 -3.92
N ALA A 10 -0.90 10.47 -3.71
CA ALA A 10 -1.51 10.48 -2.39
C ALA A 10 -0.93 9.37 -1.49
N VAL A 11 -0.77 8.16 -2.03
CA VAL A 11 -0.15 7.03 -1.33
C VAL A 11 1.31 7.35 -0.98
N GLU A 12 2.07 7.87 -1.95
CA GLU A 12 3.48 8.22 -1.75
C GLU A 12 3.66 9.31 -0.68
N SER A 13 2.88 10.39 -0.76
CA SER A 13 2.94 11.49 0.19
C SER A 13 2.62 11.05 1.63
N LEU A 14 1.61 10.18 1.79
CA LEU A 14 1.25 9.61 3.09
C LEU A 14 2.39 8.76 3.68
N LEU A 15 2.99 7.88 2.87
CA LEU A 15 4.10 7.03 3.31
C LEU A 15 5.34 7.86 3.66
N LEU A 16 5.73 8.81 2.81
CA LEU A 16 6.88 9.69 3.04
C LEU A 16 6.71 10.51 4.31
N SER A 17 5.53 11.06 4.55
CA SER A 17 5.21 11.80 5.78
C SER A 17 5.46 10.93 7.01
N ARG A 18 5.04 9.65 6.99
CA ARG A 18 5.24 8.73 8.10
C ARG A 18 6.68 8.27 8.25
N PHE A 19 7.39 7.99 7.17
CA PHE A 19 8.83 7.66 7.25
C PHE A 19 9.65 8.82 7.78
N ASN A 20 9.33 10.06 7.40
CA ASN A 20 9.98 11.25 7.92
C ASN A 20 9.66 11.46 9.41
N ALA A 21 8.40 11.27 9.82
CA ALA A 21 8.01 11.34 11.23
C ALA A 21 8.73 10.29 12.09
N ALA A 22 8.82 9.05 11.59
CA ALA A 22 9.51 7.96 12.26
C ALA A 22 11.02 8.23 12.38
N LYS A 23 11.67 8.75 11.32
CA LYS A 23 13.08 9.16 11.35
C LYS A 23 13.36 10.27 12.37
N GLN A 24 12.39 11.15 12.62
CA GLN A 24 12.49 12.24 13.59
C GLN A 24 12.16 11.79 15.03
N GLY A 25 11.81 10.51 15.24
CA GLY A 25 11.46 9.98 16.56
C GLY A 25 10.13 10.49 17.10
N LEU A 26 9.26 11.00 16.22
CA LEU A 26 7.91 11.45 16.60
C LEU A 26 7.03 10.25 16.99
N LYS A 27 6.03 10.53 17.82
CA LYS A 27 5.11 9.50 18.31
C LYS A 27 4.29 8.93 17.15
N HIS A 28 4.23 7.60 17.08
CA HIS A 28 3.43 6.89 16.09
C HIS A 28 1.93 7.08 16.36
N GLU A 29 1.20 7.53 15.34
CA GLU A 29 -0.24 7.77 15.38
C GLU A 29 -1.01 6.66 14.68
N LYS A 30 -2.23 6.36 15.16
CA LYS A 30 -3.14 5.43 14.46
C LYS A 30 -3.62 6.12 13.18
N MET A 31 -3.66 5.38 12.09
CA MET A 31 -4.02 5.90 10.78
C MET A 31 -4.87 4.87 10.04
N ASP A 32 -5.90 5.34 9.34
CA ASP A 32 -6.68 4.56 8.38
C ASP A 32 -7.13 5.51 7.26
N TYR A 33 -6.51 5.39 6.10
CA TYR A 33 -6.82 6.16 4.90
C TYR A 33 -7.21 5.23 3.78
N THR A 34 -8.31 5.56 3.11
CA THR A 34 -8.73 4.89 1.88
C THR A 34 -8.54 5.86 0.71
N VAL A 35 -7.79 5.45 -0.29
CA VAL A 35 -7.45 6.23 -1.48
C VAL A 35 -7.92 5.44 -2.69
N ALA A 36 -8.69 6.08 -3.56
CA ALA A 36 -9.10 5.49 -4.83
C ALA A 36 -8.11 5.88 -5.94
N ASP A 37 -7.99 5.02 -6.94
CA ASP A 37 -7.19 5.22 -8.14
C ASP A 37 -8.02 4.84 -9.39
N PHE A 38 -7.39 4.94 -10.57
CA PHE A 38 -7.99 4.52 -11.83
C PHE A 38 -8.38 3.03 -11.82
N ASP A 39 -9.26 2.64 -12.75
CA ASP A 39 -9.76 1.26 -12.91
C ASP A 39 -10.42 0.65 -11.66
N ARG A 40 -10.96 1.52 -10.79
CA ARG A 40 -11.60 1.15 -9.52
C ARG A 40 -10.66 0.44 -8.55
N VAL A 41 -9.35 0.72 -8.66
CA VAL A 41 -8.38 0.26 -7.68
C VAL A 41 -8.55 1.06 -6.40
N ILE A 42 -8.55 0.38 -5.26
CA ILE A 42 -8.69 1.00 -3.95
C ILE A 42 -7.48 0.63 -3.10
N TYR A 43 -6.77 1.65 -2.63
CA TYR A 43 -5.71 1.52 -1.66
C TYR A 43 -6.25 1.79 -0.27
N ARG A 44 -5.92 0.94 0.70
CA ARG A 44 -6.18 1.17 2.12
C ARG A 44 -4.87 1.16 2.87
N LEU A 45 -4.50 2.31 3.43
CA LEU A 45 -3.30 2.49 4.23
C LEU A 45 -3.71 2.61 5.70
N HIS A 46 -3.33 1.66 6.52
CA HIS A 46 -3.59 1.76 7.95
C HIS A 46 -2.50 1.16 8.82
N THR A 47 -2.52 1.50 10.09
CA THR A 47 -1.61 0.94 11.09
C THR A 47 -2.13 -0.37 11.64
N VAL A 48 -1.27 -1.37 11.77
CA VAL A 48 -1.63 -2.69 12.33
C VAL A 48 -2.12 -2.52 13.77
N GLU A 49 -3.23 -3.18 14.11
CA GLU A 49 -3.78 -3.12 15.47
C GLU A 49 -2.81 -3.76 16.46
N GLY A 50 -2.31 -2.97 17.42
CA GLY A 50 -1.31 -3.38 18.41
C GLY A 50 0.07 -2.76 18.17
N ASP A 51 0.48 -2.62 16.91
CA ASP A 51 1.80 -2.08 16.53
C ASP A 51 1.67 -0.80 15.69
N LYS A 52 1.69 0.36 16.37
CA LYS A 52 1.64 1.67 15.70
C LYS A 52 2.87 1.98 14.84
N SER A 53 3.94 1.21 15.01
CA SER A 53 5.16 1.30 14.18
C SER A 53 5.02 0.57 12.84
N LYS A 54 4.03 -0.33 12.68
CA LYS A 54 3.81 -1.09 11.47
C LYS A 54 2.71 -0.44 10.63
N LEU A 55 3.02 -0.21 9.36
CA LEU A 55 2.10 0.27 8.35
C LEU A 55 1.71 -0.89 7.46
N MET A 56 0.42 -1.00 7.17
CA MET A 56 -0.15 -1.95 6.24
C MET A 56 -0.73 -1.19 5.06
N VAL A 57 -0.34 -1.60 3.86
CA VAL A 57 -0.84 -1.06 2.60
C VAL A 57 -1.55 -2.19 1.88
N SER A 58 -2.86 -2.06 1.75
CA SER A 58 -3.71 -3.04 1.07
C SER A 58 -4.20 -2.44 -0.23
N LEU A 59 -4.24 -3.26 -1.28
CA LEU A 59 -4.66 -2.88 -2.62
C LEU A 59 -5.76 -3.84 -3.06
N LEU A 60 -6.93 -3.27 -3.36
CA LEU A 60 -8.09 -3.98 -3.86
C LEU A 60 -8.23 -3.73 -5.36
N VAL A 61 -8.22 -4.80 -6.14
CA VAL A 61 -8.40 -4.81 -7.60
C VAL A 61 -9.47 -5.83 -7.95
N ASN A 62 -10.50 -5.42 -8.70
CA ASN A 62 -11.65 -6.29 -9.00
C ASN A 62 -11.30 -7.52 -9.85
N PHE A 63 -10.25 -7.43 -10.66
CA PHE A 63 -9.79 -8.47 -11.59
C PHE A 63 -8.48 -9.13 -11.12
N PHE A 64 -8.22 -9.11 -9.81
CA PHE A 64 -7.01 -9.75 -9.27
C PHE A 64 -6.97 -11.26 -9.57
N ASP A 65 -8.11 -11.94 -9.59
CA ASP A 65 -8.17 -13.37 -9.92
C ASP A 65 -7.68 -13.68 -11.34
N GLU A 66 -8.02 -12.83 -12.32
CA GLU A 66 -7.53 -12.96 -13.70
C GLU A 66 -6.01 -12.72 -13.77
N LEU A 67 -5.50 -11.77 -12.99
CA LEU A 67 -4.07 -11.47 -12.89
C LEU A 67 -3.26 -12.63 -12.28
N ARG A 68 -3.86 -13.40 -11.36
CA ARG A 68 -3.20 -14.57 -10.77
C ARG A 68 -2.89 -15.66 -11.79
N GLU A 69 -3.66 -15.76 -12.86
CA GLU A 69 -3.37 -16.70 -13.97
C GLU A 69 -2.05 -16.39 -14.70
N TYR A 70 -1.57 -15.15 -14.59
CA TYR A 70 -0.34 -14.66 -15.23
C TYR A 70 0.87 -14.55 -14.29
N ASP A 71 0.91 -15.32 -13.19
CA ASP A 71 2.02 -15.34 -12.23
C ASP A 71 2.31 -13.98 -11.55
N VAL A 72 1.27 -13.20 -11.28
CA VAL A 72 1.40 -11.93 -10.55
C VAL A 72 1.91 -12.13 -9.12
N GLU A 73 1.66 -13.28 -8.50
CA GLU A 73 2.23 -13.59 -7.17
C GLU A 73 3.76 -13.71 -7.21
N GLY A 74 4.33 -14.32 -8.25
CA GLY A 74 5.77 -14.40 -8.45
C GLY A 74 6.41 -13.01 -8.64
N LEU A 75 5.75 -12.15 -9.42
CA LEU A 75 6.19 -10.77 -9.64
C LEU A 75 6.11 -9.94 -8.34
N LEU A 76 5.00 -10.02 -7.61
CA LEU A 76 4.84 -9.33 -6.33
C LEU A 76 5.89 -9.77 -5.30
N ARG A 77 6.18 -11.08 -5.23
CA ARG A 77 7.22 -11.60 -4.34
C ARG A 77 8.61 -11.11 -4.73
N ARG A 78 8.90 -10.96 -6.03
CA ARG A 78 10.16 -10.42 -6.53
C ARG A 78 10.35 -8.94 -6.18
N GLU A 79 9.31 -8.13 -6.32
CA GLU A 79 9.39 -6.67 -6.11
C GLU A 79 9.29 -6.29 -4.63
N TYR A 80 8.37 -6.89 -3.88
CA TYR A 80 8.11 -6.53 -2.48
C TYR A 80 8.84 -7.43 -1.47
N GLY A 81 9.25 -8.64 -1.85
CA GLY A 81 10.05 -9.53 -1.02
C GLY A 81 9.46 -9.74 0.39
N GLU A 82 10.22 -9.31 1.40
CA GLU A 82 9.87 -9.44 2.82
C GLU A 82 8.74 -8.51 3.28
N TYR A 83 8.41 -7.49 2.50
CA TYR A 83 7.32 -6.56 2.80
C TYR A 83 5.96 -7.08 2.32
N LEU A 84 5.94 -8.13 1.49
CA LEU A 84 4.71 -8.76 1.04
C LEU A 84 4.12 -9.60 2.18
N CYS A 85 2.92 -9.25 2.64
CA CYS A 85 2.20 -10.07 3.61
C CYS A 85 1.77 -11.40 2.98
N SER A 86 1.87 -12.48 3.74
CA SER A 86 1.50 -13.83 3.27
C SER A 86 0.00 -14.01 3.04
N GLU A 87 -0.83 -13.21 3.72
CA GLU A 87 -2.28 -13.23 3.57
C GLU A 87 -2.79 -11.82 3.22
N PRO A 88 -3.63 -11.67 2.18
CA PRO A 88 -4.31 -10.42 1.90
C PRO A 88 -5.30 -10.12 3.03
N GLN A 89 -5.56 -8.84 3.26
CA GLN A 89 -6.58 -8.47 4.23
C GLN A 89 -7.99 -8.83 3.74
N PRO A 90 -8.89 -9.23 4.67
CA PRO A 90 -10.27 -9.54 4.35
C PRO A 90 -11.08 -8.31 3.94
#